data_AF-A0A9E4FLX7-F1
#
_entry.id   AF-A0A9E4FLX7-F1
#
_cell.length_a   1.000
_cell.length_b   1.000
_cell.length_c   1.000
_cell.angle_alpha   90.00
_cell.angle_beta   90.00
_cell.angle_gamma   90.00
#
_symmetry.space_group_name_H-M   'P 1'
#
loop_
_entity.id
_entity.type
_entity.pdbx_description
1 polymer ?
#
loop_
_entity_poly.entity_id
_entity_poly.type
_entity_poly.pdbx_seq_one_letter_code
_entity_poly.pdbx_strand_id
1 'polypeptide(L)'
;MNPGWVSWVKDPFFLLAASSAFSLDQVSKAIVLNRLFYGQSVPYDGFFRITLTSNTGGAFGLFPDQTMVLVLASFVAIGILFFLYRSHALSSPLLRLSLGLQLGGALGNLVDRIRLGAVTDFIDVGPWPIFNVADASIVVGILLLLFLLLSPNKQERTGQPRPYGAKGGVSLTVDRSAGMVQGDLGTALLLGCPLCNTEVRYTGGVWLCPGCGVTYGNRGAQ
;
A
#
# COMPACT_ATOMS: atom_id res chain seq x y z
N MET A 1 24.30 7.98 9.54
CA MET A 1 23.10 8.26 8.71
C MET A 1 23.05 7.22 7.62
N ASN A 2 22.20 6.21 7.74
CA ASN A 2 22.05 5.17 6.73
C ASN A 2 20.94 5.63 5.75
N PRO A 3 21.21 5.82 4.46
CA PRO A 3 20.19 6.26 3.53
C PRO A 3 19.22 5.09 3.28
N GLY A 4 18.17 4.98 4.09
CA GLY A 4 17.01 4.10 3.87
C GLY A 4 16.20 4.40 2.58
N TRP A 5 16.84 4.94 1.55
CA TRP A 5 16.22 5.54 0.37
C TRP A 5 16.07 4.49 -0.75
N VAL A 6 16.61 3.28 -0.55
CA VAL A 6 16.63 2.16 -1.52
C VAL A 6 16.17 0.83 -0.88
N SER A 7 15.12 0.85 -0.04
CA SER A 7 14.52 -0.40 0.47
C SER A 7 13.53 -1.05 -0.51
N TRP A 8 12.94 -0.27 -1.41
CA TRP A 8 11.91 -0.71 -2.36
C TRP A 8 12.46 -1.59 -3.50
N VAL A 9 13.73 -1.38 -3.91
CA VAL A 9 14.42 -2.29 -4.84
C VAL A 9 14.61 -3.70 -4.23
N LYS A 10 14.56 -3.79 -2.90
CA LYS A 10 14.72 -5.05 -2.16
C LYS A 10 13.40 -5.68 -1.73
N ASP A 11 12.25 -5.17 -2.19
CA ASP A 11 10.95 -5.78 -1.95
C ASP A 11 10.51 -6.59 -3.18
N PRO A 12 10.92 -7.87 -3.27
CA PRO A 12 10.68 -8.67 -4.46
C PRO A 12 9.19 -8.87 -4.72
N PHE A 13 8.34 -8.85 -3.70
CA PHE A 13 6.92 -9.13 -3.86
C PHE A 13 6.19 -7.97 -4.55
N PHE A 14 6.48 -6.74 -4.12
CA PHE A 14 5.97 -5.53 -4.77
C PHE A 14 6.44 -5.43 -6.22
N LEU A 15 7.75 -5.60 -6.45
CA LEU A 15 8.33 -5.51 -7.79
C LEU A 15 7.82 -6.62 -8.71
N LEU A 16 7.66 -7.84 -8.20
CA LEU A 16 7.11 -8.97 -8.96
C LEU A 16 5.66 -8.68 -9.38
N ALA A 17 4.82 -8.18 -8.47
CA ALA A 17 3.45 -7.82 -8.79
C ALA A 17 3.39 -6.71 -9.87
N ALA A 18 4.16 -5.64 -9.69
CA ALA A 18 4.19 -4.53 -10.65
C ALA A 18 4.74 -4.95 -12.03
N SER A 19 5.86 -5.67 -12.06
CA SER A 19 6.46 -6.16 -13.31
C SER A 19 5.58 -7.19 -14.01
N SER A 20 4.90 -8.07 -13.28
CA SER A 20 3.97 -9.05 -13.86
C SER A 20 2.77 -8.35 -14.48
N ALA A 21 2.12 -7.44 -13.75
CA ALA A 21 0.98 -6.68 -14.28
C ALA A 21 1.35 -5.86 -15.52
N PHE A 22 2.47 -5.13 -15.46
CA PHE A 22 2.98 -4.36 -16.59
C PHE A 22 3.30 -5.23 -17.81
N SER A 23 4.00 -6.36 -17.60
CA SER A 23 4.41 -7.24 -18.69
C SER A 23 3.20 -7.91 -19.34
N LEU A 24 2.24 -8.39 -18.55
CA LEU A 24 1.01 -8.99 -19.06
C LEU A 24 0.20 -7.97 -19.88
N ASP A 25 0.10 -6.72 -19.40
CA ASP A 25 -0.55 -5.65 -20.16
C ASP A 25 0.14 -5.40 -21.50
N GLN A 26 1.44 -5.10 -21.49
CA GLN A 26 2.15 -4.74 -22.72
C GLN A 26 2.23 -5.90 -23.72
N VAL A 27 2.39 -7.14 -23.25
CA VAL A 27 2.37 -8.33 -24.12
C VAL A 27 0.97 -8.54 -24.71
N SER A 28 -0.09 -8.44 -23.90
CA SER A 28 -1.46 -8.62 -24.38
C SER A 28 -1.84 -7.58 -25.45
N LYS A 29 -1.52 -6.30 -25.20
CA LYS A 29 -1.72 -5.21 -26.18
C LYS A 29 -0.92 -5.44 -27.46
N ALA A 30 0.35 -5.83 -27.33
CA ALA A 30 1.18 -6.15 -28.49
C ALA A 30 0.60 -7.31 -29.31
N ILE A 31 0.07 -8.35 -28.67
CA ILE A 31 -0.59 -9.46 -29.37
C ILE A 31 -1.81 -8.94 -30.15
N VAL A 32 -2.68 -8.16 -29.52
CA VAL A 32 -3.90 -7.67 -30.17
C VAL A 32 -3.59 -6.73 -31.33
N LEU A 33 -2.66 -5.77 -31.15
CA LEU A 33 -2.23 -4.84 -32.20
C LEU A 33 -1.64 -5.54 -33.43
N ASN A 34 -1.03 -6.72 -33.25
CA ASN A 34 -0.45 -7.50 -34.35
C ASN A 34 -1.45 -8.47 -35.01
N ARG A 35 -2.65 -8.64 -34.45
CA ARG A 35 -3.62 -9.65 -34.91
C ARG A 35 -4.93 -9.06 -35.42
N LEU A 36 -5.32 -7.89 -34.93
CA LEU A 36 -6.59 -7.25 -35.25
C LEU A 36 -6.39 -5.89 -35.93
N PHE A 37 -7.33 -5.54 -36.79
CA PHE A 37 -7.50 -4.18 -37.27
C PHE A 37 -8.33 -3.36 -36.28
N TYR A 38 -8.17 -2.04 -36.29
CA TYR A 38 -8.97 -1.15 -35.45
C TYR A 38 -10.48 -1.38 -35.69
N GLY A 39 -11.24 -1.54 -34.60
CA GLY A 39 -12.67 -1.83 -34.62
C GLY A 39 -13.02 -3.31 -34.87
N GLN A 40 -12.05 -4.16 -35.20
CA GLN A 40 -12.30 -5.58 -35.41
C GLN A 40 -12.55 -6.29 -34.07
N SER A 41 -13.58 -7.14 -34.04
CA SER A 41 -13.95 -7.98 -32.90
C SER A 41 -13.75 -9.47 -33.21
N VAL A 42 -13.19 -10.23 -32.26
CA VAL A 42 -13.08 -11.69 -32.33
C VAL A 42 -13.55 -12.34 -31.02
N PRO A 43 -14.59 -13.20 -31.04
CA PRO A 43 -15.54 -13.41 -32.15
C PRO A 43 -16.25 -12.11 -32.54
N TYR A 44 -16.89 -12.12 -33.72
CA TYR A 44 -17.61 -10.95 -34.24
C TYR A 44 -18.81 -10.57 -33.36
N ASP A 45 -19.46 -11.55 -32.73
CA ASP A 45 -20.61 -11.40 -31.88
C ASP A 45 -20.45 -12.15 -30.54
N GLY A 46 -21.46 -12.06 -29.67
CA GLY A 46 -21.46 -12.69 -28.36
C GLY A 46 -21.10 -11.75 -27.21
N PHE A 47 -21.16 -12.25 -25.98
CA PHE A 47 -21.00 -11.45 -24.76
C PHE A 47 -19.54 -11.06 -24.48
N PHE A 48 -18.59 -11.97 -24.72
CA PHE A 48 -17.16 -11.75 -24.52
C PHE A 48 -16.45 -11.72 -25.87
N ARG A 49 -15.77 -10.62 -26.17
CA ARG A 49 -15.08 -10.37 -27.43
C ARG A 49 -13.71 -9.77 -27.15
N ILE A 50 -12.80 -9.97 -28.10
CA ILE A 50 -11.55 -9.21 -28.20
C ILE A 50 -11.73 -8.17 -29.29
N THR A 51 -11.92 -6.91 -28.91
CA THR A 51 -12.28 -5.82 -29.81
C THR A 51 -11.22 -4.73 -29.76
N LEU A 52 -10.38 -4.62 -30.79
CA LEU A 52 -9.30 -3.62 -30.78
C LEU A 52 -9.86 -2.20 -30.89
N THR A 53 -9.66 -1.39 -29.84
CA THR A 53 -9.99 0.03 -29.83
C THR A 53 -8.83 0.85 -29.25
N SER A 54 -8.88 2.16 -29.48
CA SER A 54 -7.88 3.14 -29.06
C SER A 54 -8.60 4.24 -28.29
N ASN A 55 -8.19 4.44 -27.05
CA ASN A 55 -8.86 5.31 -26.10
C ASN A 55 -7.99 6.53 -25.80
N THR A 56 -8.40 7.70 -26.29
CA THR A 56 -7.76 8.99 -26.01
C THR A 56 -8.20 9.59 -24.67
N GLY A 57 -9.26 9.03 -24.06
CA GLY A 57 -9.81 9.44 -22.77
C GLY A 57 -9.32 8.62 -21.58
N GLY A 58 -9.91 8.92 -20.44
CA GLY A 58 -9.84 8.16 -19.20
C GLY A 58 -10.95 7.12 -19.09
N ALA A 59 -11.16 6.61 -17.88
CA ALA A 59 -12.25 5.66 -17.61
C ALA A 59 -13.62 6.26 -17.99
N PHE A 60 -14.52 5.42 -18.51
CA PHE A 60 -15.87 5.81 -18.95
C PHE A 60 -15.93 6.94 -19.98
N GLY A 61 -14.85 7.14 -20.76
CA GLY A 61 -14.78 8.21 -21.76
C GLY A 61 -14.65 9.62 -21.17
N LEU A 62 -14.29 9.75 -19.90
CA LEU A 62 -14.00 11.05 -19.28
C LEU A 62 -12.73 11.66 -19.87
N PHE A 63 -12.69 12.98 -20.01
CA PHE A 63 -11.54 13.72 -20.56
C PHE A 63 -11.10 13.24 -21.97
N PRO A 64 -12.03 13.15 -22.95
CA PRO A 64 -11.67 12.75 -24.31
C PRO A 64 -10.64 13.72 -24.89
N ASP A 65 -9.66 13.17 -25.61
CA ASP A 65 -8.56 13.91 -26.28
C ASP A 65 -7.67 14.75 -25.34
N GLN A 66 -7.75 14.53 -24.03
CA GLN A 66 -6.91 15.19 -23.02
C GLN A 66 -5.74 14.30 -22.59
N THR A 67 -5.06 13.66 -23.54
CA THR A 67 -3.97 12.71 -23.27
C THR A 67 -2.91 13.28 -22.32
N MET A 68 -2.54 14.56 -22.47
CA MET A 68 -1.55 15.20 -21.59
C MET A 68 -2.03 15.33 -20.14
N VAL A 69 -3.31 15.62 -19.91
CA VAL A 69 -3.89 15.67 -18.56
C VAL A 69 -3.83 14.28 -17.92
N LEU A 70 -4.14 13.23 -18.68
CA LEU A 70 -4.11 11.85 -18.20
C LEU A 70 -2.69 11.34 -17.95
N VAL A 71 -1.71 11.77 -18.74
CA VAL A 71 -0.28 11.52 -18.49
C VAL A 71 0.14 12.16 -17.16
N LEU A 72 -0.18 13.43 -16.94
CA LEU A 72 0.10 14.12 -15.67
C LEU A 72 -0.59 13.45 -14.48
N ALA A 73 -1.88 13.09 -14.63
CA ALA A 73 -2.62 12.38 -13.60
C ALA A 73 -1.98 11.02 -13.26
N SER A 74 -1.46 10.30 -14.26
CA SER A 74 -0.75 9.04 -14.05
C SER A 74 0.54 9.24 -13.24
N PHE A 75 1.33 10.28 -13.53
CA PHE A 75 2.51 10.62 -12.72
C PHE A 75 2.15 10.96 -11.27
N VAL A 76 1.08 11.74 -11.07
CA VAL A 76 0.58 12.07 -9.73
C VAL A 76 0.14 10.80 -8.98
N ALA A 77 -0.64 9.92 -9.63
CA ALA A 77 -1.09 8.66 -9.04
C ALA A 77 0.09 7.76 -8.66
N ILE A 78 1.09 7.62 -9.54
CA ILE A 78 2.32 6.88 -9.25
C ILE A 78 3.05 7.49 -8.04
N GLY A 79 3.17 8.82 -7.97
CA GLY A 79 3.75 9.51 -6.83
C GLY A 79 3.02 9.22 -5.51
N ILE A 80 1.69 9.20 -5.53
CA ILE A 80 0.85 8.84 -4.37
C ILE A 80 1.10 7.38 -3.98
N LEU A 81 1.14 6.44 -4.93
CA LEU A 81 1.43 5.03 -4.65
C LEU A 81 2.79 4.85 -3.98
N PHE A 82 3.82 5.57 -4.44
CA PHE A 82 5.14 5.56 -3.82
C PHE A 82 5.11 6.16 -2.40
N PHE A 83 4.38 7.24 -2.19
CA PHE A 83 4.21 7.83 -0.86
C PHE A 83 3.50 6.87 0.10
N LEU A 84 2.41 6.23 -0.34
CA LEU A 84 1.68 5.23 0.45
C LEU A 84 2.53 4.00 0.76
N TYR A 85 3.35 3.54 -0.19
CA TYR A 85 4.29 2.45 0.04
C TYR A 85 5.33 2.82 1.12
N ARG A 86 5.82 4.07 1.12
CA ARG A 86 6.83 4.58 2.07
C ARG A 86 6.30 4.80 3.48
N SER A 87 4.99 5.03 3.66
CA SER A 87 4.45 5.47 4.95
C SER A 87 4.44 4.39 6.04
N HIS A 88 4.95 3.17 5.77
CA HIS A 88 5.13 2.05 6.71
C HIS A 88 3.87 1.62 7.49
N ALA A 89 2.71 2.19 7.21
CA ALA A 89 1.49 2.02 8.00
C ALA A 89 0.88 0.60 7.91
N LEU A 90 1.29 -0.18 6.91
CA LEU A 90 0.65 -1.45 6.54
C LEU A 90 1.70 -2.40 5.92
N SER A 91 2.49 -3.11 6.72
CA SER A 91 3.57 -3.99 6.23
C SER A 91 3.10 -5.35 5.68
N SER A 92 1.83 -5.46 5.24
CA SER A 92 1.26 -6.74 4.80
C SER A 92 1.69 -7.10 3.36
N PRO A 93 1.92 -8.39 3.05
CA PRO A 93 2.13 -8.85 1.68
C PRO A 93 0.97 -8.45 0.75
N LEU A 94 -0.25 -8.44 1.28
CA LEU A 94 -1.44 -8.07 0.51
C LEU A 94 -1.42 -6.59 0.11
N LEU A 95 -0.89 -5.69 0.94
CA LEU A 95 -0.71 -4.29 0.55
C LEU A 95 0.31 -4.20 -0.59
N ARG A 96 1.43 -4.91 -0.48
CA ARG A 96 2.48 -4.90 -1.50
C ARG A 96 1.95 -5.40 -2.85
N LEU A 97 1.14 -6.46 -2.83
CA LEU A 97 0.43 -6.94 -4.02
C LEU A 97 -0.50 -5.86 -4.58
N SER A 98 -1.35 -5.28 -3.73
CA SER A 98 -2.28 -4.21 -4.09
C SER A 98 -1.58 -3.02 -4.77
N LEU A 99 -0.53 -2.49 -4.14
CA LEU A 99 0.22 -1.34 -4.66
C LEU A 99 1.01 -1.72 -5.91
N GLY A 100 1.55 -2.93 -5.97
CA GLY A 100 2.26 -3.44 -7.14
C GLY A 100 1.35 -3.55 -8.36
N LEU A 101 0.15 -4.12 -8.21
CA LEU A 101 -0.86 -4.20 -9.27
C LEU A 101 -1.29 -2.82 -9.79
N GLN A 102 -1.53 -1.87 -8.89
CA GLN A 102 -1.87 -0.50 -9.26
C GLN A 102 -0.72 0.20 -10.00
N LEU A 103 0.52 0.04 -9.52
CA LEU A 103 1.69 0.61 -10.18
C LEU A 103 1.91 0.01 -11.58
N GLY A 104 1.86 -1.32 -11.71
CA GLY A 104 2.05 -2.00 -12.97
C GLY A 104 1.02 -1.60 -14.02
N GLY A 105 -0.26 -1.54 -13.63
CA GLY A 105 -1.32 -1.07 -14.52
C GLY A 105 -1.19 0.42 -14.89
N ALA A 106 -0.89 1.28 -13.92
CA ALA A 106 -0.68 2.71 -14.18
C ALA A 106 0.48 2.94 -15.16
N LEU A 107 1.59 2.22 -15.00
CA LEU A 107 2.72 2.26 -15.93
C LEU A 107 2.36 1.74 -17.32
N GLY A 108 1.59 0.66 -17.43
CA GLY A 108 1.18 0.10 -18.73
C GLY A 108 0.38 1.11 -19.55
N ASN A 109 -0.64 1.71 -18.95
CA ASN A 109 -1.44 2.73 -19.62
C ASN A 109 -0.68 4.06 -19.86
N LEU A 110 0.26 4.43 -18.98
CA LEU A 110 1.10 5.61 -19.17
C LEU A 110 2.05 5.41 -20.38
N VAL A 111 2.63 4.23 -20.53
CA VAL A 111 3.54 3.91 -21.65
C VAL A 111 2.80 4.02 -22.98
N ASP A 112 1.59 3.46 -23.09
CA ASP A 112 0.75 3.60 -24.28
C ASP A 112 0.48 5.07 -24.59
N ARG A 113 0.04 5.87 -23.60
CA ARG A 113 -0.25 7.30 -23.81
C ARG A 113 0.97 8.09 -24.29
N ILE A 114 2.15 7.81 -23.76
CA ILE A 114 3.39 8.48 -24.18
C ILE A 114 3.80 8.07 -25.60
N ARG A 115 3.65 6.77 -25.94
CA ARG A 115 4.14 6.23 -27.23
C ARG A 115 3.15 6.41 -28.37
N LEU A 116 1.87 6.24 -28.09
CA LEU A 116 0.79 6.12 -29.07
C LEU A 116 -0.18 7.30 -29.01
N GLY A 117 -0.14 8.12 -27.95
CA GLY A 117 -1.10 9.21 -27.72
C GLY A 117 -2.46 8.75 -27.19
N ALA A 118 -2.67 7.44 -27.01
CA ALA A 118 -3.91 6.81 -26.57
C ALA A 118 -3.59 5.47 -25.88
N VAL A 119 -4.59 4.86 -25.23
CA VAL A 119 -4.48 3.53 -24.62
C VAL A 119 -5.07 2.47 -25.53
N THR A 120 -4.40 1.32 -25.65
CA THR A 120 -4.92 0.17 -26.42
C THR A 120 -5.90 -0.63 -25.55
N ASP A 121 -7.18 -0.60 -25.89
CA ASP A 121 -8.23 -1.34 -25.19
C ASP A 121 -8.71 -2.50 -26.05
N PHE A 122 -9.04 -3.63 -25.43
CA PHE A 122 -9.37 -4.85 -26.20
C PHE A 122 -10.29 -5.86 -25.52
N ILE A 123 -10.50 -5.80 -24.20
CA ILE A 123 -11.38 -6.71 -23.48
C ILE A 123 -12.81 -6.14 -23.52
N ASP A 124 -13.69 -6.78 -24.28
CA ASP A 124 -15.06 -6.35 -24.51
C ASP A 124 -16.04 -7.36 -23.89
N VAL A 125 -16.84 -6.89 -22.93
CA VAL A 125 -17.79 -7.73 -22.17
C VAL A 125 -19.23 -7.21 -22.29
N GLY A 126 -19.63 -6.85 -23.50
CA GLY A 126 -21.01 -6.49 -23.82
C GLY A 126 -21.32 -5.03 -23.53
N PRO A 127 -22.18 -4.69 -22.55
CA PRO A 127 -22.56 -3.31 -22.26
C PRO A 127 -21.50 -2.53 -21.47
N TRP A 128 -20.45 -3.19 -20.97
CA TRP A 128 -19.38 -2.55 -20.21
C TRP A 128 -18.36 -1.91 -21.15
N PRO A 129 -17.79 -0.73 -20.81
CA PRO A 129 -16.72 -0.12 -21.61
C PRO A 129 -15.56 -1.08 -21.84
N ILE A 130 -15.04 -1.11 -23.07
CA ILE A 130 -13.88 -1.94 -23.42
C ILE A 130 -12.69 -1.48 -22.58
N PHE A 131 -11.95 -2.43 -22.01
CA PHE A 131 -10.83 -2.16 -21.11
C PHE A 131 -9.63 -3.05 -21.44
N ASN A 132 -8.56 -2.95 -20.66
CA ASN A 132 -7.37 -3.77 -20.84
C ASN A 132 -6.89 -4.39 -19.51
N VAL A 133 -5.78 -5.13 -19.58
CA VAL A 133 -5.20 -5.80 -18.41
C VAL A 133 -4.66 -4.79 -17.39
N ALA A 134 -4.12 -3.65 -17.81
CA ALA A 134 -3.73 -2.57 -16.89
C ALA A 134 -4.92 -2.02 -16.09
N ASP A 135 -6.09 -1.80 -16.72
CA ASP A 135 -7.29 -1.32 -16.03
C ASP A 135 -7.78 -2.36 -15.00
N ALA A 136 -7.85 -3.63 -15.41
CA ALA A 136 -8.23 -4.73 -14.51
C ALA A 136 -7.26 -4.82 -13.32
N SER A 137 -5.95 -4.68 -13.55
CA SER A 137 -4.92 -4.69 -12.51
C SER A 137 -5.12 -3.55 -11.51
N ILE A 138 -5.40 -2.34 -12.00
CA ILE A 138 -5.68 -1.17 -11.15
C ILE A 138 -6.93 -1.44 -10.30
N VAL A 139 -8.03 -1.89 -10.90
CA VAL A 139 -9.29 -2.16 -10.19
C VAL A 139 -9.10 -3.23 -9.11
N VAL A 140 -8.45 -4.36 -9.45
CA VAL A 140 -8.16 -5.42 -8.46
C VAL A 140 -7.28 -4.88 -7.33
N GLY A 141 -6.24 -4.11 -7.65
CA GLY A 141 -5.39 -3.50 -6.64
C GLY A 141 -6.15 -2.53 -5.72
N ILE A 142 -7.05 -1.71 -6.27
CA ILE A 142 -7.92 -0.83 -5.47
C ILE A 142 -8.83 -1.65 -4.55
N LEU A 143 -9.47 -2.72 -5.06
CA LEU A 143 -10.33 -3.59 -4.26
C LEU A 143 -9.56 -4.26 -3.11
N LEU A 144 -8.32 -4.70 -3.36
CA LEU A 144 -7.45 -5.26 -2.32
C LEU A 144 -7.05 -4.22 -1.27
N LEU A 145 -6.75 -2.99 -1.69
CA LEU A 145 -6.48 -1.88 -0.77
C LEU A 145 -7.70 -1.57 0.11
N LEU A 146 -8.88 -1.45 -0.51
CA LEU A 146 -10.13 -1.20 0.20
C LEU A 146 -10.45 -2.34 1.17
N PHE A 147 -10.27 -3.59 0.75
CA PHE A 147 -10.44 -4.74 1.62
C PHE A 147 -9.52 -4.66 2.84
N LEU A 148 -8.27 -4.26 2.68
CA LEU A 148 -7.33 -4.09 3.79
C LEU A 148 -7.73 -2.95 4.73
N LEU A 149 -8.25 -1.84 4.20
CA LEU A 149 -8.67 -0.68 5.00
C LEU A 149 -9.98 -0.94 5.76
N LEU A 150 -10.90 -1.71 5.17
CA LEU A 150 -12.21 -2.02 5.73
C LEU A 150 -12.22 -3.28 6.59
N SER A 151 -11.26 -4.20 6.38
CA SER A 151 -11.12 -5.38 7.22
C SER A 151 -10.85 -4.91 8.65
N PRO A 152 -11.73 -5.22 9.62
CA PRO A 152 -11.47 -4.92 11.01
C PRO A 152 -10.14 -5.56 11.34
N ASN A 153 -9.18 -4.71 11.66
CA ASN A 153 -7.80 -5.10 11.81
C ASN A 153 -7.80 -6.30 12.76
N LYS A 154 -7.55 -7.51 12.24
CA LYS A 154 -7.11 -8.63 13.04
C LYS A 154 -5.65 -8.36 13.39
N GLN A 155 -5.39 -7.18 13.94
CA GLN A 155 -4.48 -7.12 15.05
C GLN A 155 -5.12 -7.99 16.13
N GLU A 156 -4.94 -9.31 16.00
CA GLU A 156 -4.55 -10.10 17.16
C GLU A 156 -3.56 -9.21 17.90
N ARG A 157 -3.95 -8.66 19.05
CA ARG A 157 -3.80 -9.35 20.33
C ARG A 157 -2.38 -9.92 20.54
N THR A 158 -1.37 -9.45 19.81
CA THR A 158 0.03 -9.41 20.28
C THR A 158 0.28 -8.26 21.26
N GLY A 159 -0.77 -7.48 21.58
CA GLY A 159 -0.80 -6.50 22.65
C GLY A 159 -1.96 -6.70 23.64
N GLN A 160 -2.60 -7.87 23.70
CA GLN A 160 -3.30 -8.21 24.94
C GLN A 160 -2.19 -8.53 25.95
N PRO A 161 -2.00 -7.76 27.03
CA PRO A 161 -1.18 -8.25 28.12
C PRO A 161 -1.78 -9.61 28.49
N ARG A 162 -0.98 -10.68 28.40
CA ARG A 162 -1.32 -11.89 29.15
C ARG A 162 -1.67 -11.37 30.55
N PRO A 163 -2.80 -11.76 31.17
CA PRO A 163 -2.92 -11.53 32.61
C PRO A 163 -1.64 -12.10 33.17
N TYR A 164 -0.76 -11.22 33.68
CA TYR A 164 0.52 -11.64 34.22
C TYR A 164 0.13 -12.68 35.25
N GLY A 165 0.45 -13.94 34.94
CA GLY A 165 0.14 -15.04 35.83
C GLY A 165 0.67 -14.61 37.17
N ALA A 166 -0.25 -14.53 38.14
CA ALA A 166 0.03 -14.20 39.50
C ALA A 166 1.13 -15.14 40.01
N LYS A 167 2.38 -14.70 39.88
CA LYS A 167 3.55 -15.22 40.56
C LYS A 167 4.35 -13.99 40.97
N GLY A 168 3.92 -13.40 42.09
CA GLY A 168 4.49 -12.19 42.69
C GLY A 168 3.57 -10.99 42.48
N GLY A 169 2.75 -10.67 43.48
CA GLY A 169 1.84 -9.53 43.46
C GLY A 169 2.58 -8.19 43.43
N VAL A 170 2.65 -7.56 42.25
CA VAL A 170 3.03 -6.15 42.13
C VAL A 170 1.93 -5.44 41.33
N SER A 171 1.19 -4.57 42.01
CA SER A 171 0.12 -3.75 41.44
C SER A 171 0.70 -2.42 40.96
N LEU A 172 0.68 -2.18 39.64
CA LEU A 172 1.05 -0.89 39.06
C LEU A 172 -0.21 -0.02 38.92
N THR A 173 -0.21 1.15 39.56
CA THR A 173 -1.24 2.19 39.37
C THR A 173 -0.77 3.20 38.34
N VAL A 174 -1.58 3.42 37.30
CA VAL A 174 -1.35 4.42 36.26
C VAL A 174 -2.05 5.71 36.69
N ASP A 175 -1.31 6.76 37.02
CA ASP A 175 -1.88 8.07 37.28
C ASP A 175 -2.02 8.85 35.97
N ARG A 176 -3.25 8.98 35.47
CA ARG A 176 -3.58 9.69 34.23
C ARG A 176 -3.44 11.21 34.35
N SER A 177 -3.30 11.76 35.55
CA SER A 177 -3.15 13.20 35.75
C SER A 177 -1.72 13.71 35.50
N ALA A 178 -0.72 12.83 35.55
CA ALA A 178 0.70 13.21 35.51
C ALA A 178 1.53 12.57 34.38
N GLY A 179 0.95 11.65 33.58
CA GLY A 179 1.69 10.94 32.53
C GLY A 179 2.84 10.04 33.04
N MET A 180 2.83 9.71 34.34
CA MET A 180 3.87 8.91 35.01
C MET A 180 3.32 7.54 35.43
N VAL A 181 4.06 6.48 35.08
CA VAL A 181 3.84 5.13 35.61
C VAL A 181 4.77 4.94 36.80
N GLN A 182 4.19 4.71 37.98
CA GLN A 182 4.93 4.56 39.22
C GLN A 182 5.13 3.07 39.53
N GLY A 183 6.37 2.57 39.47
CA GLY A 183 6.74 1.18 39.74
C GLY A 183 8.21 1.01 40.12
N ASP A 184 8.62 -0.18 40.56
CA ASP A 184 10.00 -0.50 40.93
C ASP A 184 10.96 -0.29 39.74
N LEU A 185 11.75 0.78 39.80
CA LEU A 185 12.63 1.23 38.71
C LEU A 185 13.63 0.17 38.26
N GLY A 186 14.07 -0.70 39.19
CA GLY A 186 15.07 -1.74 38.93
C GLY A 186 14.65 -2.74 37.84
N THR A 187 13.35 -2.98 37.66
CA THR A 187 12.83 -3.95 36.69
C THR A 187 12.56 -3.33 35.31
N ALA A 188 12.18 -2.04 35.27
CA ALA A 188 11.91 -1.31 34.03
C ALA A 188 13.18 -1.07 33.20
N LEU A 189 14.34 -0.96 33.86
CA LEU A 189 15.66 -0.80 33.25
C LEU A 189 16.13 -2.04 32.48
N LEU A 190 15.72 -3.24 32.89
CA LEU A 190 16.23 -4.50 32.33
C LEU A 190 15.48 -4.96 31.06
N LEU A 191 14.30 -4.39 30.76
CA LEU A 191 13.40 -4.93 29.73
C LEU A 191 12.94 -3.89 28.69
N GLY A 192 13.31 -2.61 28.83
CA GLY A 192 12.80 -1.54 27.99
C GLY A 192 11.42 -1.05 28.44
N CYS A 193 10.92 -0.01 27.77
CA CYS A 193 9.64 0.61 28.14
C CYS A 193 8.48 -0.41 27.98
N PRO A 194 7.71 -0.69 29.04
CA PRO A 194 6.65 -1.70 29.01
C PRO A 194 5.49 -1.37 28.05
N LEU A 195 5.41 -0.13 27.56
CA LEU A 195 4.39 0.34 26.62
C LEU A 195 4.80 0.22 25.15
N CYS A 196 6.08 0.52 24.85
CA CYS A 196 6.60 0.71 23.49
C CYS A 196 7.71 -0.29 23.14
N ASN A 197 8.18 -1.10 24.11
CA ASN A 197 9.37 -1.95 24.07
C ASN A 197 10.64 -1.25 23.54
N THR A 198 10.65 0.07 23.55
CA THR A 198 11.79 0.90 23.15
C THR A 198 12.67 1.10 24.37
N GLU A 199 13.98 1.13 24.15
CA GLU A 199 14.96 1.44 25.18
C GLU A 199 14.67 2.82 25.79
N VAL A 200 14.56 2.88 27.11
CA VAL A 200 14.34 4.12 27.85
C VAL A 200 15.67 4.85 28.02
N ARG A 201 15.64 6.18 27.92
CA ARG A 201 16.82 7.03 28.11
C ARG A 201 16.70 7.82 29.41
N TYR A 202 17.77 7.90 30.17
CA TYR A 202 17.83 8.74 31.36
C TYR A 202 18.35 10.13 31.00
N THR A 203 17.59 11.17 31.35
CA THR A 203 17.98 12.57 31.13
C THR A 203 17.34 13.46 32.21
N GLY A 204 18.15 14.33 32.83
CA GLY A 204 17.65 15.34 33.77
C GLY A 204 16.91 14.78 35.00
N GLY A 205 17.28 13.59 35.49
CA GLY A 205 16.63 12.99 36.66
C GLY A 205 15.40 12.12 36.37
N VAL A 206 15.03 11.96 35.09
CA VAL A 206 13.82 11.24 34.67
C VAL A 206 14.17 10.26 33.54
N TRP A 207 13.48 9.12 33.48
CA TRP A 207 13.58 8.17 32.38
C TRP A 207 12.52 8.47 31.31
N LEU A 208 12.87 8.50 30.03
CA LEU A 208 11.98 8.80 28.90
C LEU A 208 11.99 7.68 27.85
N CYS A 209 10.81 7.21 27.39
CA CYS A 209 10.72 6.39 26.15
C CYS A 209 10.62 7.34 24.93
N PRO A 210 11.59 7.38 24.02
CA PRO A 210 11.49 8.17 22.79
C PRO A 210 10.44 7.63 21.80
N GLY A 211 10.08 6.35 21.90
CA GLY A 211 9.07 5.72 21.05
C GLY A 211 7.62 6.14 21.35
N CYS A 212 7.30 6.46 22.60
CA CYS A 212 5.93 6.83 23.01
C CYS A 212 5.83 8.11 23.85
N GLY A 213 6.95 8.76 24.18
CA GLY A 213 6.99 10.03 24.92
C GLY A 213 6.71 9.93 26.42
N VAL A 214 6.60 8.73 27.00
CA VAL A 214 6.26 8.53 28.42
C VAL A 214 7.48 8.73 29.31
N THR A 215 7.26 9.40 30.45
CA THR A 215 8.24 9.62 31.52
C THR A 215 8.04 8.65 32.68
N TYR A 216 9.14 8.13 33.23
CA TYR A 216 9.15 7.27 34.42
C TYR A 216 9.94 7.96 35.54
N GLY A 217 9.30 8.12 36.70
CA GLY A 217 9.88 8.69 37.91
C GLY A 217 10.15 7.64 38.98
N ASN A 218 11.19 7.85 39.79
CA ASN A 218 11.56 6.92 40.85
C ASN A 218 10.63 7.07 42.06
N ARG A 219 10.00 5.98 42.51
CA ARG A 219 9.21 5.97 43.76
C ARG A 219 10.17 5.69 44.93
N GLY A 220 10.93 6.71 45.35
CA GLY A 220 11.90 6.52 46.44
C GLY A 220 12.77 7.74 46.73
N ALA A 221 12.16 8.79 47.29
CA ALA A 221 12.84 9.82 48.09
C ALA A 221 11.81 10.50 49.02
N GLN A 222 11.11 9.70 49.83
CA GLN A 222 10.61 10.07 51.16
C GLN A 222 10.72 8.84 52.05
#